data_AF-A0AAX2I5T0-F1
#
_entry.id   AF-A0AAX2I5T0-F1
#
_cell.length_a   1.000
_cell.length_b   1.000
_cell.length_c   1.000
_cell.angle_alpha   90.00
_cell.angle_beta   90.00
_cell.angle_gamma   90.00
#
_symmetry.space_group_name_H-M   'P 1'
#
loop_
_entity.id
_entity.type
_entity.pdbx_description
1 polymer ?
#
loop_
_entity_poly.entity_id
_entity_poly.type
_entity_poly.pdbx_seq_one_letter_code
_entity_poly.pdbx_strand_id
1 'polypeptide(L)'
;MGIRPEHLRLCDQAEAHLIGQIQHIEHLGEAAYFYVSVNNFDPMLVRHSEDQKLALGDDVGLMIPAHHAHLFDNKGVAFRRTASAVQKPFSTA
;
A
#
# COMPACT_ATOMS: atom_id res chain seq x y z
N MET A 1 5.27 1.94 -12.31
CA MET A 1 5.63 1.16 -11.10
C MET A 1 4.42 0.34 -10.71
N GLY A 2 4.59 -0.88 -10.20
CA GLY A 2 3.50 -1.70 -9.70
C GLY A 2 3.80 -2.28 -8.32
N ILE A 3 2.80 -2.32 -7.46
CA ILE A 3 2.82 -3.03 -6.18
C ILE A 3 1.49 -3.75 -6.01
N ARG A 4 1.52 -4.95 -5.45
CA ARG A 4 0.32 -5.72 -5.16
C ARG A 4 -0.38 -5.18 -3.90
N PRO A 5 -1.72 -5.17 -3.83
CA PRO A 5 -2.45 -4.67 -2.65
C PRO A 5 -2.02 -5.29 -1.33
N GLU A 6 -1.70 -6.59 -1.33
CA GLU A 6 -1.24 -7.34 -0.15
C GLU A 6 0.21 -7.03 0.27
N HIS A 7 0.92 -6.19 -0.48
CA HIS A 7 2.29 -5.77 -0.17
C HIS A 7 2.38 -4.29 0.20
N LEU A 8 1.36 -3.51 -0.12
CA LEU A 8 1.24 -2.13 0.32
C LEU A 8 0.86 -2.14 1.81
N ARG A 9 1.51 -1.31 2.62
CA ARG A 9 1.28 -1.28 4.07
C ARG A 9 0.67 0.04 4.48
N LEU A 10 -0.35 -0.03 5.34
CA LEU A 10 -0.81 1.12 6.11
C LEU A 10 0.22 1.40 7.21
N CYS A 11 0.44 2.68 7.50
CA CYS A 11 1.38 3.17 8.50
C CYS A 11 1.02 4.59 8.95
N ASP A 12 1.71 5.09 9.97
CA ASP A 12 1.67 6.49 10.34
C ASP A 12 2.16 7.39 9.19
N GLN A 13 1.52 8.55 9.05
CA GLN A 13 1.86 9.52 8.00
C GLN A 13 3.32 9.98 8.04
N ALA A 14 3.94 10.00 9.23
CA ALA A 14 5.33 10.40 9.42
C ALA A 14 6.35 9.47 8.73
N GLU A 15 6.00 8.19 8.57
CA GLU A 15 6.85 7.15 7.99
C GLU A 15 6.42 6.79 6.54
N ALA A 16 5.42 7.49 6.02
CA ALA A 16 4.75 7.15 4.79
C ALA A 16 5.51 7.63 3.54
N HIS A 17 5.44 6.85 2.46
CA HIS A 17 5.87 7.32 1.14
C HIS A 17 4.77 8.11 0.43
N LEU A 18 3.51 7.77 0.70
CA LEU A 18 2.32 8.45 0.19
C LEU A 18 1.34 8.65 1.35
N ILE A 19 0.61 9.76 1.33
CA ILE A 19 -0.47 10.02 2.29
C ILE A 19 -1.78 10.10 1.51
N GLY A 20 -2.83 9.53 2.07
CA GLY A 20 -4.14 9.53 1.46
C GLY A 20 -5.27 9.33 2.45
N GLN A 21 -6.49 9.39 1.95
CA GLN A 21 -7.71 9.24 2.75
C GLN A 21 -8.48 8.00 2.33
N ILE A 22 -9.00 7.24 3.31
CA ILE A 22 -9.84 6.07 3.03
C ILE A 22 -11.19 6.52 2.46
N GLN A 23 -11.49 6.12 1.22
CA GLN A 23 -12.76 6.44 0.55
C GLN A 23 -13.74 5.26 0.53
N HIS A 24 -13.24 4.03 0.59
CA HIS A 24 -14.08 2.84 0.62
C HIS A 24 -13.40 1.71 1.38
N ILE A 25 -14.20 0.89 2.08
CA ILE A 25 -13.75 -0.31 2.79
C ILE A 25 -14.66 -1.46 2.38
N GLU A 26 -14.06 -2.53 1.84
CA GLU A 26 -14.76 -3.78 1.55
C GLU A 26 -14.35 -4.84 2.58
N HIS A 27 -15.31 -5.34 3.36
CA HIS A 27 -15.07 -6.43 4.31
C HIS A 27 -15.46 -7.77 3.69
N LEU A 28 -14.50 -8.69 3.61
CA LEU A 28 -14.66 -10.02 3.01
C LEU A 28 -14.60 -11.15 4.05
N GLY A 29 -14.78 -10.82 5.33
CA GLY A 29 -14.68 -11.76 6.44
C GLY A 29 -13.24 -11.99 6.90
N GLU A 30 -12.41 -12.63 6.07
CA GLU A 30 -11.01 -12.94 6.40
C GLU A 30 -10.02 -11.81 6.07
N ALA A 31 -10.49 -10.80 5.35
CA ALA A 31 -9.69 -9.66 4.94
C ALA A 31 -10.58 -8.44 4.72
N ALA A 32 -9.96 -7.27 4.74
CA ALA A 32 -10.55 -6.03 4.28
C ALA A 32 -9.69 -5.43 3.15
N TYR A 33 -10.37 -4.79 2.20
CA TYR A 33 -9.73 -3.94 1.20
C TYR A 33 -10.03 -2.48 1.49
N PHE A 34 -8.97 -1.67 1.57
CA PHE A 34 -9.05 -0.23 1.78
C PHE A 34 -8.72 0.47 0.46
N TYR A 35 -9.67 1.24 -0.04
CA TYR A 35 -9.47 2.13 -1.18
C TYR A 35 -9.04 3.48 -0.66
N VAL A 36 -7.79 3.84 -0.90
CA VAL A 36 -7.16 5.06 -0.39
C VAL A 36 -6.96 6.03 -1.54
N SER A 37 -7.60 7.20 -1.45
CA SER A 37 -7.39 8.28 -2.39
C SER A 37 -6.08 8.99 -2.09
N VAL A 38 -5.20 9.08 -3.07
CA VAL A 38 -3.90 9.73 -2.98
C VAL A 38 -3.83 10.81 -4.05
N ASN A 39 -3.38 12.01 -3.69
CA ASN A 39 -3.30 13.13 -4.62
C ASN A 39 -2.45 12.78 -5.86
N ASN A 40 -2.99 13.09 -7.05
CA ASN A 40 -2.36 12.85 -8.36
C ASN A 40 -2.19 11.38 -8.78
N PHE A 41 -2.84 10.44 -8.08
CA PHE A 41 -2.87 9.03 -8.44
C PHE A 41 -4.30 8.52 -8.52
N ASP A 42 -4.49 7.43 -9.26
CA ASP A 42 -5.70 6.61 -9.10
C ASP A 42 -5.76 6.04 -7.67
N PRO A 43 -6.96 5.68 -7.16
CA PRO A 43 -7.09 5.11 -5.83
C PRO A 43 -6.18 3.91 -5.61
N MET A 44 -5.43 3.95 -4.52
CA MET A 44 -4.54 2.86 -4.11
C MET A 44 -5.35 1.82 -3.33
N LEU A 45 -5.15 0.55 -3.64
CA LEU A 45 -5.83 -0.55 -2.96
C LEU A 45 -4.88 -1.23 -1.99
N VAL A 46 -5.27 -1.33 -0.72
CA VAL A 46 -4.54 -2.07 0.32
C VAL A 46 -5.38 -3.26 0.77
N ARG A 47 -4.76 -4.44 0.88
CA ARG A 47 -5.38 -5.61 1.50
C ARG A 47 -4.81 -5.83 2.91
N HIS A 48 -5.68 -5.99 3.89
CA HIS A 48 -5.30 -6.34 5.26
C HIS A 48 -6.06 -7.57 5.74
N SER A 49 -5.38 -8.52 6.40
CA SER A 49 -6.00 -9.77 6.91
C SER A 49 -6.55 -9.67 8.32
N GLU A 50 -6.11 -8.67 9.09
CA GLU A 50 -6.62 -8.43 10.44
C GLU A 50 -7.62 -7.28 10.43
N ASP A 51 -8.48 -7.25 11.44
CA ASP A 51 -9.43 -6.17 11.65
C ASP A 51 -8.69 -4.91 12.12
N GLN A 52 -8.46 -3.96 11.21
CA GLN A 52 -7.93 -2.64 11.54
C GLN A 52 -9.07 -1.73 12.00
N LYS A 53 -8.84 -0.95 13.06
CA LYS A 53 -9.77 0.08 13.54
C LYS A 53 -9.67 1.36 12.70
N LEU A 54 -9.78 1.23 11.39
CA LEU A 54 -9.80 2.35 10.44
C LEU A 54 -11.21 2.55 9.90
N ALA A 55 -11.57 3.81 9.68
CA ALA A 55 -12.88 4.22 9.21
C ALA A 55 -12.79 4.97 7.87
N LEU A 56 -13.94 5.06 7.20
CA LEU A 56 -14.10 5.94 6.05
C LEU A 56 -13.78 7.38 6.45
N GLY A 57 -12.96 8.05 5.65
CA GLY A 57 -12.52 9.42 5.90
C GLY A 57 -11.23 9.55 6.72
N ASP A 58 -10.68 8.46 7.26
CA ASP A 58 -9.41 8.51 7.99
C ASP A 58 -8.25 8.83 7.04
N ASP A 59 -7.34 9.70 7.49
CA ASP A 59 -6.09 9.98 6.80
C ASP A 59 -5.01 8.97 7.22
N VAL A 60 -4.45 8.27 6.25
CA VAL A 60 -3.51 7.17 6.45
C VAL A 60 -2.21 7.36 5.66
N GLY A 61 -1.12 6.83 6.21
CA GLY A 61 0.14 6.67 5.49
C GLY A 61 0.18 5.36 4.72
N LEU A 62 0.74 5.39 3.51
CA LEU A 62 1.04 4.21 2.70
C LEU A 62 2.55 4.05 2.55
N MET A 63 3.04 2.88 2.95
CA MET A 63 4.43 2.48 2.79
C MET A 63 4.55 1.41 1.70
N ILE A 64 5.55 1.60 0.83
CA ILE A 64 5.87 0.76 -0.33
C ILE A 64 7.17 0.01 -0.05
N PRO A 65 7.12 -1.28 0.34
CA PRO A 65 8.34 -2.07 0.52
C PRO A 65 9.02 -2.31 -0.83
N ALA A 66 10.21 -1.73 -1.01
CA ALA A 66 10.93 -1.78 -2.29
C ALA A 66 11.17 -3.20 -2.83
N HIS A 67 11.34 -4.19 -1.94
CA HIS A 67 11.50 -5.58 -2.36
C HIS A 67 10.23 -6.18 -2.98
N HIS A 68 9.03 -5.65 -2.71
CA HIS A 68 7.79 -6.07 -3.34
C HIS A 68 7.39 -5.22 -4.56
N ALA A 69 8.08 -4.11 -4.80
CA ALA A 69 7.82 -3.24 -5.93
C ALA A 69 8.32 -3.82 -7.26
N HIS A 70 7.59 -3.54 -8.32
CA HIS A 70 7.89 -3.92 -9.69
C HIS A 70 8.07 -2.67 -10.54
N LEU A 71 9.11 -2.64 -11.36
CA LEU A 71 9.39 -1.56 -12.30
C LEU A 71 9.16 -2.05 -13.72
N PHE A 72 8.62 -1.17 -14.55
CA PHE A 72 8.32 -1.43 -15.96
C PHE A 72 8.92 -0.30 -16.78
N ASP A 73 9.43 -0.62 -17.96
CA ASP A 73 9.88 0.39 -18.92
C ASP A 73 8.69 1.06 -19.62
N ASN A 74 8.98 2.00 -20.54
CA ASN A 74 7.94 2.73 -21.27
C ASN A 74 7.17 1.87 -22.30
N LYS A 75 7.60 0.64 -22.57
CA LYS A 75 6.89 -0.35 -23.40
C LYS A 75 6.08 -1.32 -22.54
N GLY A 76 6.09 -1.15 -21.22
CA GLY A 76 5.41 -2.02 -20.26
C GLY A 76 6.18 -3.32 -19.96
N VAL A 77 7.43 -3.44 -20.39
CA VAL A 77 8.25 -4.63 -20.09
C VAL A 77 8.80 -4.51 -18.68
N ALA A 78 8.62 -5.56 -17.88
CA ALA A 78 9.10 -5.60 -16.51
C ALA A 78 10.63 -5.71 -16.45
N PHE A 79 11.27 -4.90 -15.60
CA PHE A 79 12.67 -5.07 -15.27
C PHE A 79 12.86 -6.32 -14.39
N ARG A 80 14.00 -7.01 -14.58
CA ARG A 80 14.40 -8.11 -13.68
C ARG A 80 14.54 -7.58 -12.26
N ARG A 81 13.92 -8.25 -11.30
CA ARG A 81 14.03 -7.91 -9.88
C ARG A 81 15.45 -8.19 -9.38
N THR A 82 16.06 -7.18 -8.77
CA THR A 82 17.40 -7.25 -8.15
C THR A 82 17.36 -6.93 -6.65
N ALA A 83 16.21 -6.48 -6.13
CA ALA A 83 16.05 -6.19 -4.72
C ALA A 83 16.19 -7.46 -3.88
N SER A 84 17.17 -7.48 -2.98
CA SER A 84 17.25 -8.46 -1.90
C SER A 84 16.27 -8.10 -0.78
N ALA A 85 15.83 -9.08 0.00
CA ALA A 85 14.95 -8.88 1.14
C ALA A 85 15.70 -8.21 2.32
N VAL A 86 16.17 -6.98 2.12
CA VAL A 86 16.63 -6.14 3.23
C VAL A 86 15.40 -5.41 3.75
N GLN A 87 14.79 -5.95 4.80
CA GLN A 87 13.70 -5.30 5.50
C GLN A 87 14.31 -4.31 6.49
N LYS A 88 13.97 -3.02 6.35
CA LYS A 88 14.03 -2.13 7.52
C LYS A 88 12.93 -2.61 8.49
N PRO A 89 13.21 -2.71 9.80
CA PRO A 89 12.15 -2.94 10.78
C PRO A 89 11.21 -1.72 10.76
N PHE A 90 9.91 -1.97 10.72
CA PHE A 90 8.89 -0.93 10.71
C PHE A 90 7.82 -1.25 11.75
N SER A 91 7.41 -0.25 12.52
CA SER A 91 6.27 -0.35 13.45
C SER A 91 4.98 -0.33 12.64
N THR A 92 4.09 -1.27 12.89
CA THR A 92 2.70 -1.20 12.40
C THR A 92 1.97 -0.10 13.20
N ALA A 93 1.11 0.67 12.55
CA ALA A 93 0.19 1.60 13.21
C ALA A 93 -0.88 0.83 14.01
#